data_AF-A0A6N6Q0K0-F1
#
_entry.id   AF-A0A6N6Q0K0-F1
#
_cell.length_a   1.000
_cell.length_b   1.000
_cell.length_c   1.000
_cell.angle_alpha   90.00
_cell.angle_beta   90.00
_cell.angle_gamma   90.00
#
_symmetry.space_group_name_H-M   'P 1'
#
loop_
_entity.id
_entity.type
_entity.pdbx_description
1 polymer ?
#
loop_
_entity_poly.entity_id
_entity_poly.type
_entity_poly.pdbx_seq_one_letter_code
_entity_poly.pdbx_strand_id
1 'polypeptide(L)'
;MTLWILALGVLGLFAAVGFALGAVRNLTFFLGAIVAGLVATPLGGALTGLIKSAGLKNPLWIYLVPSGIAYVLVLILFLALGFGLHFKIMMFYKYKRDDVSNQQWLRMDRRVGTSIGLLTGVIIFFAISKLIYTGGYLTAQVSTEDGNNPAWINFMSSARRDIHETGFDRVLAALDKTPAAFYQGSDILGLLYHNPVLQGRLSNYPYFLSLGQRTEFQEMGADKEYNDLIFGKASVKAIIEHPRTQGILGNAEILNEIIGVDLKDLRTFLETGKSPKYADEHLLGFWTLDKEAVLVHERKTKPDIKSVELASLRKTIDTMPNITLLATLNNKTHVKSSGGAPPPTATTVVVQVPPVSQQRDNRVTSRYGPLARGQQRTPPPTTIVVAAPPTPPITQLAGDGEWKRIEASGEYQLVLPNSLGTNLTWSGRVKDNELFITETNKSQLLIFYKTQ
;
A
#
# COMPACT_ATOMS: atom_id res chain seq x y z
N MET A 1 -20.92 28.32 4.30
CA MET A 1 -21.76 29.07 3.32
C MET A 1 -21.67 28.57 1.87
N THR A 2 -20.65 27.80 1.48
CA THR A 2 -20.48 27.26 0.11
C THR A 2 -21.63 26.36 -0.35
N LEU A 3 -22.23 25.55 0.54
CA LEU A 3 -23.34 24.67 0.19
C LEU A 3 -24.59 25.47 -0.26
N TRP A 4 -24.93 26.52 0.48
CA TRP A 4 -26.10 27.34 0.19
C TRP A 4 -25.92 28.22 -1.05
N ILE A 5 -24.70 28.69 -1.30
CA ILE A 5 -24.35 29.36 -2.56
C ILE A 5 -24.54 28.39 -3.73
N LEU A 6 -24.12 27.13 -3.60
CA LEU A 6 -24.37 26.11 -4.61
C LEU A 6 -25.88 25.85 -4.77
N ALA A 7 -26.65 25.79 -3.68
CA ALA A 7 -28.11 25.62 -3.75
C ALA A 7 -28.77 26.74 -4.57
N LEU A 8 -28.48 28.00 -4.23
CA LEU A 8 -29.00 29.17 -4.94
C LEU A 8 -28.55 29.19 -6.41
N GLY A 9 -27.29 28.86 -6.67
CA GLY A 9 -26.74 28.79 -8.02
C GLY A 9 -27.43 27.73 -8.88
N VAL A 10 -27.59 26.51 -8.37
CA VAL A 10 -28.26 25.41 -9.08
C VAL A 10 -29.74 25.73 -9.31
N LEU A 11 -30.45 26.20 -8.28
CA LEU A 11 -31.87 26.55 -8.41
C LEU A 11 -32.08 27.69 -9.41
N GLY A 12 -31.29 28.76 -9.30
CA GLY A 12 -31.35 29.90 -10.23
C GLY A 12 -31.03 29.50 -11.66
N LEU A 13 -30.00 28.68 -11.86
CA LEU A 13 -29.63 28.17 -13.18
C LEU A 13 -30.76 27.34 -13.80
N PHE A 14 -31.33 26.38 -13.07
CA PHE A 14 -32.39 25.54 -13.62
C PHE A 14 -33.72 26.29 -13.78
N ALA A 15 -33.99 27.32 -12.97
CA ALA A 15 -35.10 28.24 -13.21
C ALA A 15 -34.94 29.03 -14.51
N ALA A 16 -33.74 29.55 -14.78
CA ALA A 16 -33.41 30.29 -16.00
C ALA A 16 -33.43 29.37 -17.24
N VAL A 17 -32.86 28.17 -17.12
CA VAL A 17 -32.91 27.15 -18.18
C VAL A 17 -34.36 26.73 -18.44
N GLY A 18 -35.17 26.56 -17.40
CA GLY A 18 -36.60 26.27 -17.53
C GLY A 18 -37.37 27.37 -18.23
N PHE A 19 -37.06 28.64 -17.94
CA PHE A 19 -37.62 29.79 -18.66
C PHE A 19 -37.23 29.80 -20.15
N ALA A 20 -35.98 29.44 -20.47
CA ALA A 20 -35.46 29.48 -21.84
C ALA A 20 -35.91 28.30 -22.70
N LEU A 21 -35.90 27.08 -22.14
CA LEU A 21 -36.19 25.83 -22.86
C LEU A 21 -37.67 25.45 -22.89
N GLY A 22 -38.48 26.03 -22.00
CA GLY A 22 -39.92 25.76 -21.93
C GLY A 22 -40.32 24.62 -21.00
N ALA A 23 -41.61 24.54 -20.70
CA ALA A 23 -42.20 23.60 -19.75
C ALA A 23 -42.08 22.16 -20.23
N VAL A 24 -42.32 21.90 -21.52
CA VAL A 24 -42.35 20.52 -22.04
C VAL A 24 -41.00 19.82 -21.85
N ARG A 25 -39.90 20.45 -22.31
CA ARG A 25 -38.56 19.83 -22.22
C ARG A 25 -38.16 19.65 -20.77
N ASN A 26 -38.43 20.68 -19.96
CA ASN A 26 -38.05 20.67 -18.56
C ASN A 26 -38.85 19.67 -17.74
N LEU A 27 -40.12 19.44 -18.08
CA LEU A 27 -40.94 18.38 -17.47
C LEU A 27 -40.40 17.00 -17.81
N THR A 28 -40.04 16.76 -19.08
CA THR A 28 -39.44 15.49 -19.47
C THR A 28 -38.09 15.28 -18.76
N PHE A 29 -37.28 16.33 -18.65
CA PHE A 29 -36.01 16.26 -17.92
C PHE A 29 -36.20 16.06 -16.42
N PHE A 30 -37.20 16.72 -15.80
CA PHE A 30 -37.58 16.52 -14.40
C PHE A 30 -37.97 15.06 -14.12
N LEU A 31 -38.83 14.48 -14.95
CA LEU A 31 -39.20 13.07 -14.86
C LEU A 31 -37.97 12.17 -15.05
N GLY A 32 -37.10 12.52 -16.00
CA GLY A 32 -35.82 11.87 -16.19
C GLY A 32 -34.93 11.90 -14.95
N ALA A 33 -34.89 13.01 -14.21
CA ALA A 33 -34.10 13.13 -12.98
C ALA A 33 -34.63 12.23 -11.86
N ILE A 34 -35.96 12.08 -11.74
CA ILE A 34 -36.58 11.13 -10.80
C ILE A 34 -36.23 9.69 -11.20
N VAL A 35 -36.45 9.32 -12.46
CA VAL A 35 -36.16 7.97 -12.97
C VAL A 35 -34.68 7.65 -12.84
N ALA A 36 -33.80 8.59 -13.16
CA ALA A 36 -32.36 8.46 -13.00
C ALA A 36 -32.02 8.20 -11.53
N GLY A 37 -32.64 8.89 -10.56
CA GLY A 37 -32.41 8.65 -9.14
C GLY A 37 -32.75 7.23 -8.69
N LEU A 38 -33.77 6.62 -9.28
CA LEU A 38 -34.20 5.25 -8.97
C LEU A 38 -33.34 4.19 -9.66
N VAL A 39 -32.92 4.45 -10.90
CA VAL A 39 -32.24 3.46 -11.77
C VAL A 39 -30.71 3.59 -11.72
N ALA A 40 -30.16 4.70 -11.23
CA ALA A 40 -28.71 4.95 -11.22
C ALA A 40 -27.91 3.91 -10.43
N THR A 41 -28.45 3.39 -9.32
CA THR A 41 -27.75 2.36 -8.53
C THR A 41 -27.72 1.00 -9.24
N PRO A 42 -28.86 0.41 -9.67
CA PRO A 42 -28.82 -0.87 -10.38
C PRO A 42 -28.09 -0.78 -11.72
N LEU A 43 -28.29 0.31 -12.48
CA LEU A 43 -27.60 0.52 -13.75
C LEU A 43 -26.10 0.78 -13.56
N GLY A 44 -25.72 1.50 -12.50
CA GLY A 44 -24.32 1.68 -12.10
C GLY A 44 -23.62 0.36 -11.84
N GLY A 45 -24.29 -0.59 -11.17
CA GLY A 45 -23.81 -1.95 -10.96
C GLY A 45 -23.48 -2.67 -12.28
N ALA A 46 -24.37 -2.60 -13.27
CA ALA A 46 -24.13 -3.18 -14.59
C ALA A 46 -22.96 -2.49 -15.34
N LEU A 47 -22.79 -1.19 -15.16
CA LEU A 47 -21.70 -0.43 -15.77
C LEU A 47 -20.34 -0.65 -15.10
N THR A 48 -20.29 -1.22 -13.88
CA THR A 48 -19.00 -1.47 -13.20
C THR A 48 -18.05 -2.33 -14.03
N GLY A 49 -18.57 -3.35 -14.74
CA GLY A 49 -17.76 -4.21 -15.60
C GLY A 49 -17.12 -3.45 -16.76
N LEU A 50 -17.89 -2.58 -17.42
CA LEU A 50 -17.40 -1.74 -18.52
C LEU A 50 -16.41 -0.67 -18.03
N ILE A 51 -16.67 -0.06 -16.88
CA ILE A 51 -15.80 0.99 -16.32
C ILE A 51 -14.46 0.42 -15.84
N LYS A 52 -14.45 -0.80 -15.27
CA LYS A 52 -13.21 -1.51 -14.94
C LYS A 52 -12.35 -1.77 -16.18
N SER A 53 -12.97 -2.10 -17.32
CA SER A 53 -12.25 -2.26 -18.59
C SER A 53 -11.75 -0.93 -19.18
N ALA A 54 -12.37 0.19 -18.82
CA ALA A 54 -12.02 1.53 -19.31
C ALA A 54 -10.90 2.24 -18.50
N GLY A 55 -10.31 1.58 -17.48
CA GLY A 55 -9.10 2.07 -16.82
C GLY A 55 -9.30 2.91 -15.55
N LEU A 56 -10.51 2.97 -14.97
CA LEU A 56 -10.73 3.53 -13.63
C LEU A 56 -10.26 2.50 -12.57
N LYS A 57 -8.98 2.61 -12.18
CA LYS A 57 -8.31 1.64 -11.29
C LYS A 57 -8.40 1.98 -9.79
N ASN A 58 -8.97 3.13 -9.41
CA ASN A 58 -9.04 3.51 -7.99
C ASN A 58 -10.22 2.80 -7.29
N PRO A 59 -9.96 1.88 -6.33
CA PRO A 59 -10.98 1.02 -5.72
C PRO A 59 -12.06 1.79 -4.95
N LEU A 60 -11.77 2.98 -4.42
CA LEU A 60 -12.75 3.78 -3.68
C LEU A 60 -13.74 4.49 -4.60
N TRP A 61 -13.29 4.92 -5.78
CA TRP A 61 -14.15 5.63 -6.75
C TRP A 61 -15.04 4.70 -7.56
N ILE A 62 -14.70 3.41 -7.64
CA ILE A 62 -15.51 2.38 -8.33
C ILE A 62 -16.91 2.23 -7.74
N TYR A 63 -17.14 2.60 -6.47
CA TYR A 63 -18.49 2.55 -5.88
C TYR A 63 -19.35 3.78 -6.20
N LEU A 64 -18.74 4.94 -6.42
CA LEU A 64 -19.45 6.22 -6.58
C LEU A 64 -19.61 6.62 -8.05
N VAL A 65 -18.55 6.48 -8.85
CA VAL A 65 -18.49 6.97 -10.24
C VAL A 65 -19.47 6.25 -11.17
N PRO A 66 -19.61 4.92 -11.15
CA PRO A 66 -20.53 4.23 -12.06
C PRO A 66 -21.99 4.64 -11.88
N SER A 67 -22.44 4.85 -10.64
CA SER A 67 -23.82 5.30 -10.38
C SER A 67 -24.03 6.75 -10.84
N GLY A 68 -23.02 7.62 -10.65
CA GLY A 68 -23.05 8.98 -11.19
C GLY A 68 -23.11 9.02 -12.73
N ILE A 69 -22.32 8.19 -13.40
CA ILE A 69 -22.35 8.08 -14.87
C ILE A 69 -23.71 7.56 -15.35
N ALA A 70 -24.22 6.50 -14.72
CA ALA A 70 -25.56 5.97 -15.00
C ALA A 70 -26.64 7.05 -14.88
N TYR A 71 -26.59 7.86 -13.82
CA TYR A 71 -27.51 8.96 -13.61
C TYR A 71 -27.46 9.97 -14.77
N VAL A 72 -26.27 10.38 -15.18
CA VAL A 72 -26.07 11.32 -16.30
C VAL A 72 -26.54 10.73 -17.64
N LEU A 73 -26.28 9.44 -17.89
CA LEU A 73 -26.72 8.78 -19.12
C LEU A 73 -28.26 8.75 -19.24
N VAL A 74 -28.96 8.45 -18.15
CA VAL A 74 -30.43 8.49 -18.11
C VAL A 74 -30.93 9.93 -18.33
N LEU A 75 -30.28 10.92 -17.72
CA LEU A 75 -30.63 12.33 -17.95
C LEU A 75 -30.46 12.74 -19.42
N ILE A 76 -29.38 12.32 -20.08
CA ILE A 76 -29.14 12.60 -21.51
C ILE A 76 -30.24 11.97 -22.37
N LEU A 77 -30.66 10.73 -22.07
CA LEU A 77 -31.74 10.05 -22.78
C LEU A 77 -33.07 10.83 -22.64
N PHE A 78 -33.42 11.27 -21.44
CA PHE A 78 -34.63 12.07 -21.23
C PHE A 78 -34.54 13.47 -21.82
N LEU A 79 -33.34 14.06 -21.88
CA LEU A 79 -33.12 15.32 -22.58
C LEU A 79 -33.42 15.19 -24.08
N ALA A 80 -32.96 14.11 -24.72
CA ALA A 80 -33.24 13.81 -26.13
C ALA A 80 -34.73 13.57 -26.38
N LEU A 81 -35.39 12.79 -25.52
CA LEU A 81 -36.85 12.57 -25.59
C LEU A 81 -37.63 13.89 -25.43
N GLY A 82 -37.22 14.73 -24.49
CA GLY A 82 -37.83 16.05 -24.25
C GLY A 82 -37.71 16.96 -25.47
N PHE A 83 -36.56 16.93 -26.16
CA PHE A 83 -36.37 17.67 -27.41
C PHE A 83 -37.37 17.22 -28.50
N GLY A 84 -37.51 15.91 -28.71
CA GLY A 84 -38.45 15.37 -29.70
C GLY A 84 -39.92 15.70 -29.39
N LEU A 85 -40.33 15.55 -28.13
CA LEU A 85 -41.68 15.91 -27.67
C LEU A 85 -41.99 17.40 -27.87
N HIS A 86 -41.06 18.26 -27.46
CA HIS A 86 -41.21 19.70 -27.64
C HIS A 86 -41.27 20.07 -29.13
N PHE A 87 -40.41 19.50 -29.98
CA PHE A 87 -40.43 19.78 -31.41
C PHE A 87 -41.79 19.44 -32.04
N LYS A 88 -42.37 18.29 -31.70
CA LYS A 88 -43.69 17.87 -32.17
C LYS A 88 -44.81 18.83 -31.72
N ILE A 89 -44.80 19.23 -30.44
CA ILE A 89 -45.80 20.15 -29.88
C ILE A 89 -45.65 21.54 -30.51
N MET A 90 -44.42 22.04 -30.65
CA MET A 90 -44.13 23.32 -31.30
C MET A 90 -44.64 23.33 -32.75
N MET A 91 -44.40 22.26 -33.53
CA MET A 91 -44.94 22.16 -34.89
C MET A 91 -46.46 22.14 -34.91
N PHE A 92 -47.11 21.46 -33.98
CA PHE A 92 -48.57 21.46 -33.89
C PHE A 92 -49.14 22.88 -33.66
N TYR A 93 -48.59 23.62 -32.69
CA TYR A 93 -49.04 24.98 -32.40
C TYR A 93 -48.69 25.98 -33.51
N LYS A 94 -47.56 25.77 -34.20
CA LYS A 94 -47.13 26.66 -35.29
C LYS A 94 -47.94 26.48 -36.58
N TYR A 95 -48.36 25.26 -36.91
CA TYR A 95 -48.97 24.95 -38.21
C TYR A 95 -50.46 24.61 -38.16
N LYS A 96 -51.02 24.29 -36.99
CA LYS A 96 -52.43 23.86 -36.85
C LYS A 96 -53.28 24.74 -35.94
N ARG A 97 -52.70 25.78 -35.34
CA ARG A 97 -53.37 26.68 -34.39
C ARG A 97 -53.23 28.14 -34.84
N ASP A 98 -54.14 28.96 -34.35
CA ASP A 98 -54.16 30.41 -34.54
C ASP A 98 -53.00 31.11 -33.81
N ASP A 99 -52.57 32.27 -34.32
CA ASP A 99 -51.44 33.01 -33.76
C ASP A 99 -51.64 33.44 -32.31
N VAL A 100 -52.90 33.71 -31.90
CA VAL A 100 -53.23 34.10 -30.52
C VAL A 100 -52.99 32.93 -29.57
N SER A 101 -53.49 31.74 -29.89
CA SER A 101 -53.23 30.56 -29.05
C SER A 101 -51.76 30.14 -29.05
N ASN A 102 -51.03 30.34 -30.15
CA ASN A 102 -49.58 30.12 -30.19
C ASN A 102 -48.82 31.07 -29.23
N GLN A 103 -49.16 32.37 -29.22
CA GLN A 103 -48.54 33.31 -28.28
C GLN A 103 -48.90 33.03 -26.81
N GLN A 104 -50.15 32.63 -26.53
CA GLN A 104 -50.57 32.23 -25.19
C GLN A 104 -49.81 30.98 -24.73
N TRP A 105 -49.65 29.99 -25.61
CA TRP A 105 -48.85 28.79 -25.34
C TRP A 105 -47.40 29.14 -25.02
N LEU A 106 -46.74 30.00 -25.80
CA LEU A 106 -45.36 30.42 -25.55
C LEU A 106 -45.17 31.09 -24.17
N ARG A 107 -46.13 31.94 -23.75
CA ARG A 107 -46.08 32.60 -22.44
C ARG A 107 -46.29 31.60 -21.30
N MET A 108 -47.24 30.69 -21.46
CA MET A 108 -47.49 29.62 -20.50
C MET A 108 -46.26 28.71 -20.38
N ASP A 109 -45.70 28.27 -21.51
CA ASP A 109 -44.58 27.34 -21.58
C ASP A 109 -43.34 27.89 -20.87
N ARG A 110 -43.05 29.19 -21.02
CA ARG A 110 -41.95 29.84 -20.27
C ARG A 110 -42.20 29.92 -18.76
N ARG A 111 -43.40 30.35 -18.33
CA ARG A 111 -43.73 30.53 -16.90
C ARG A 111 -43.79 29.20 -16.14
N VAL A 112 -44.44 28.21 -16.74
CA VAL A 112 -44.50 26.84 -16.20
C VAL A 112 -43.11 26.21 -16.26
N GLY A 113 -42.35 26.47 -17.32
CA GLY A 113 -40.96 26.05 -17.46
C GLY A 113 -40.08 26.52 -16.33
N THR A 114 -40.20 27.77 -15.87
CA THR A 114 -39.47 28.28 -14.70
C THR A 114 -39.81 27.49 -13.42
N SER A 115 -41.10 27.22 -13.18
CA SER A 115 -41.57 26.53 -11.97
C SER A 115 -41.06 25.08 -11.93
N ILE A 116 -41.17 24.38 -13.06
CA ILE A 116 -40.63 23.02 -13.21
C ILE A 116 -39.10 23.03 -13.09
N GLY A 117 -38.45 24.09 -13.58
CA GLY A 117 -37.00 24.25 -13.51
C GLY A 117 -36.50 24.36 -12.09
N LEU A 118 -37.21 25.10 -11.24
CA LEU A 118 -36.91 25.12 -9.81
C LEU A 118 -37.01 23.73 -9.19
N LEU A 119 -38.08 22.97 -9.49
CA LEU A 119 -38.24 21.61 -8.98
C LEU A 119 -37.12 20.67 -9.46
N THR A 120 -36.74 20.75 -10.74
CA THR A 120 -35.57 20.04 -11.28
C THR A 120 -34.30 20.44 -10.54
N GLY A 121 -34.08 21.73 -10.32
CA GLY A 121 -32.93 22.27 -9.60
C GLY A 121 -32.84 21.71 -8.18
N VAL A 122 -33.98 21.51 -7.50
CA VAL A 122 -34.02 20.84 -6.19
C VAL A 122 -33.50 19.41 -6.30
N ILE A 123 -34.01 18.60 -7.24
CA ILE A 123 -33.57 17.21 -7.41
C ILE A 123 -32.07 17.14 -7.73
N ILE A 124 -31.60 17.98 -8.64
CA ILE A 124 -30.18 18.04 -9.03
C ILE A 124 -29.32 18.50 -7.85
N PHE A 125 -29.80 19.47 -7.06
CA PHE A 125 -29.13 19.90 -5.83
C PHE A 125 -28.97 18.74 -4.84
N PHE A 126 -30.01 17.92 -4.63
CA PHE A 126 -29.91 16.72 -3.80
C PHE A 126 -28.93 15.70 -4.36
N ALA A 127 -28.91 15.49 -5.68
CA ALA A 127 -27.96 14.57 -6.33
C ALA A 127 -26.51 15.03 -6.15
N ILE A 128 -26.23 16.32 -6.36
CA ILE A 128 -24.90 16.93 -6.14
C ILE A 128 -24.54 16.89 -4.65
N SER A 129 -25.47 17.22 -3.76
CA SER A 129 -25.24 17.21 -2.31
C SER A 129 -24.91 15.82 -1.80
N LYS A 130 -25.56 14.77 -2.33
CA LYS A 130 -25.18 13.38 -2.04
C LYS A 130 -23.75 13.08 -2.48
N LEU A 131 -23.35 13.49 -3.68
CA LEU A 131 -21.97 13.34 -4.15
C LEU A 131 -20.97 14.05 -3.23
N ILE A 132 -21.30 15.27 -2.79
CA ILE A 132 -20.50 16.06 -1.83
C ILE A 132 -20.47 15.38 -0.46
N TYR A 133 -21.56 14.80 0.01
CA TYR A 133 -21.59 14.11 1.31
C TYR A 133 -20.64 12.91 1.35
N THR A 134 -20.73 12.03 0.34
CA THR A 134 -19.88 10.83 0.26
C THR A 134 -18.45 11.16 -0.14
N GLY A 135 -18.24 11.90 -1.23
CA GLY A 135 -16.89 12.25 -1.69
C GLY A 135 -16.20 13.29 -0.80
N GLY A 136 -16.99 14.18 -0.18
CA GLY A 136 -16.52 15.18 0.78
C GLY A 136 -15.95 14.55 2.04
N TYR A 137 -16.46 13.38 2.45
CA TYR A 137 -15.90 12.63 3.57
C TYR A 137 -14.44 12.23 3.33
N LEU A 138 -14.17 11.59 2.19
CA LEU A 138 -12.81 11.20 1.81
C LEU A 138 -11.90 12.43 1.65
N THR A 139 -12.36 13.46 0.95
CA THR A 139 -11.54 14.66 0.71
C THR A 139 -11.25 15.47 1.96
N ALA A 140 -12.17 15.54 2.92
CA ALA A 140 -11.94 16.16 4.21
C ALA A 140 -10.87 15.42 5.05
N GLN A 141 -10.73 14.12 4.85
CA GLN A 141 -9.75 13.31 5.57
C GLN A 141 -8.35 13.35 4.98
N VAL A 142 -8.19 13.85 3.75
CA VAL A 142 -6.88 13.88 3.09
C VAL A 142 -6.54 15.28 2.56
N SER A 143 -7.27 16.30 3.01
CA SER A 143 -6.96 17.70 2.72
C SER A 143 -5.79 18.19 3.57
N THR A 144 -4.80 18.83 2.95
CA THR A 144 -3.74 19.56 3.67
C THR A 144 -4.30 20.83 4.32
N GLU A 145 -3.78 21.18 5.50
CA GLU A 145 -4.06 22.47 6.15
C GLU A 145 -3.34 23.63 5.43
N ASP A 146 -2.25 23.36 4.71
CA ASP A 146 -1.36 24.35 4.09
C ASP A 146 -1.88 24.97 2.79
N GLY A 147 -3.16 24.76 2.44
CA GLY A 147 -3.80 25.47 1.32
C GLY A 147 -3.33 25.06 -0.09
N ASN A 148 -2.40 24.13 -0.24
CA ASN A 148 -1.89 23.65 -1.53
C ASN A 148 -2.80 22.59 -2.20
N ASN A 149 -4.06 22.49 -1.75
CA ASN A 149 -5.03 21.57 -2.34
C ASN A 149 -5.67 22.19 -3.60
N PRO A 150 -5.98 21.39 -4.63
CA PRO A 150 -6.81 21.82 -5.75
C PRO A 150 -8.13 22.47 -5.29
N ALA A 151 -8.58 23.49 -6.03
CA ALA A 151 -9.78 24.26 -5.67
C ALA A 151 -11.04 23.40 -5.46
N TRP A 152 -11.18 22.29 -6.19
CA TRP A 152 -12.30 21.37 -6.03
C TRP A 152 -12.28 20.60 -4.69
N ILE A 153 -11.09 20.27 -4.16
CA ILE A 153 -10.94 19.62 -2.84
C ILE A 153 -11.35 20.60 -1.75
N ASN A 154 -10.84 21.84 -1.82
CA ASN A 154 -11.23 22.89 -0.88
C ASN A 154 -12.73 23.15 -0.92
N PHE A 155 -13.33 23.16 -2.11
CA PHE A 155 -14.78 23.27 -2.28
C PHE A 155 -15.51 22.09 -1.62
N MET A 156 -15.11 20.84 -1.90
CA MET A 156 -15.77 19.66 -1.35
C MET A 156 -15.63 19.57 0.18
N SER A 157 -14.45 19.82 0.74
CA SER A 157 -14.24 19.84 2.19
C SER A 157 -15.05 20.95 2.86
N SER A 158 -15.08 22.16 2.27
CA SER A 158 -15.88 23.28 2.79
C SER A 158 -17.38 23.00 2.72
N ALA A 159 -17.87 22.47 1.59
CA ALA A 159 -19.27 22.12 1.40
C ALA A 159 -19.67 20.95 2.33
N ARG A 160 -18.77 19.99 2.59
CA ARG A 160 -19.00 18.92 3.56
C ARG A 160 -19.15 19.46 4.98
N ARG A 161 -18.30 20.40 5.38
CA ARG A 161 -18.40 21.08 6.68
C ARG A 161 -19.72 21.82 6.81
N ASP A 162 -20.14 22.54 5.78
CA ASP A 162 -21.44 23.22 5.76
C ASP A 162 -22.62 22.24 5.91
N ILE A 163 -22.59 21.08 5.24
CA ILE A 163 -23.62 20.04 5.39
C ILE A 163 -23.69 19.59 6.86
N HIS A 164 -22.55 19.46 7.53
CA HIS A 164 -22.47 19.08 8.93
C HIS A 164 -23.01 20.18 9.87
N GLU A 165 -22.52 21.40 9.72
CA GLU A 165 -22.90 22.55 10.54
C GLU A 165 -24.40 22.88 10.44
N THR A 166 -25.01 22.66 9.27
CA THR A 166 -26.43 22.93 9.02
C THR A 166 -27.34 21.76 9.41
N GLY A 167 -26.79 20.62 9.84
CA GLY A 167 -27.54 19.41 10.17
C GLY A 167 -28.15 18.70 8.94
N PHE A 168 -27.78 19.11 7.72
CA PHE A 168 -28.27 18.52 6.47
C PHE A 168 -27.77 17.08 6.28
N ASP A 169 -26.79 16.65 7.08
CA ASP A 169 -26.36 15.26 7.23
C ASP A 169 -27.51 14.27 7.39
N ARG A 170 -28.52 14.59 8.21
CA ARG A 170 -29.65 13.66 8.48
C ARG A 170 -30.43 13.34 7.20
N VAL A 171 -30.59 14.33 6.34
CA VAL A 171 -31.35 14.19 5.10
C VAL A 171 -30.55 13.39 4.08
N LEU A 172 -29.25 13.64 3.98
CA LEU A 172 -28.37 12.92 3.06
C LEU A 172 -28.06 11.49 3.52
N ALA A 173 -27.94 11.26 4.83
CA ALA A 173 -27.76 9.93 5.40
C ALA A 173 -28.93 8.99 5.06
N ALA A 174 -30.17 9.51 5.00
CA ALA A 174 -31.32 8.71 4.58
C ALA A 174 -31.25 8.29 3.09
N LEU A 175 -30.50 9.03 2.27
CA LEU A 175 -30.30 8.76 0.84
C LEU A 175 -29.00 7.99 0.56
N ASP A 176 -28.19 7.76 1.60
CA ASP A 176 -26.90 7.11 1.48
C ASP A 176 -27.04 5.58 1.50
N LYS A 177 -26.45 4.94 0.49
CA LYS A 177 -26.36 3.48 0.37
C LYS A 177 -24.90 3.04 0.22
N THR A 178 -23.96 3.92 0.54
CA THR A 178 -22.53 3.66 0.40
C THR A 178 -22.11 2.59 1.41
N PRO A 179 -21.36 1.56 0.99
CA PRO A 179 -20.89 0.52 1.90
C PRO A 179 -20.04 1.09 3.04
N ALA A 180 -20.16 0.52 4.25
CA ALA A 180 -19.36 0.92 5.41
C ALA A 180 -17.84 0.84 5.16
N ALA A 181 -17.42 -0.06 4.28
CA ALA A 181 -16.02 -0.20 3.86
C ALA A 181 -15.44 1.07 3.24
N PHE A 182 -16.25 1.90 2.55
CA PHE A 182 -15.79 3.17 1.99
C PHE A 182 -15.40 4.15 3.10
N TYR A 183 -16.25 4.29 4.12
CA TYR A 183 -15.99 5.17 5.26
C TYR A 183 -14.79 4.69 6.08
N GLN A 184 -14.70 3.40 6.36
CA GLN A 184 -13.55 2.81 7.07
C GLN A 184 -12.24 2.96 6.29
N GLY A 185 -12.26 2.72 4.98
CA GLY A 185 -11.10 2.93 4.13
C GLY A 185 -10.66 4.38 4.09
N SER A 186 -11.62 5.32 4.05
CA SER A 186 -11.34 6.75 4.12
C SER A 186 -10.71 7.10 5.48
N ASP A 187 -11.25 6.62 6.60
CA ASP A 187 -10.71 6.87 7.95
C ASP A 187 -9.25 6.42 8.07
N ILE A 188 -8.94 5.23 7.56
CA ILE A 188 -7.58 4.68 7.58
C ILE A 188 -6.64 5.53 6.73
N LEU A 189 -7.08 5.95 5.54
CA LEU A 189 -6.30 6.85 4.70
C LEU A 189 -6.03 8.18 5.40
N GLY A 190 -7.05 8.74 6.06
CA GLY A 190 -6.90 9.97 6.84
C GLY A 190 -5.93 9.80 8.00
N LEU A 191 -6.03 8.71 8.76
CA LEU A 191 -5.10 8.39 9.84
C LEU A 191 -3.65 8.26 9.35
N LEU A 192 -3.44 7.57 8.23
CA LEU A 192 -2.12 7.35 7.63
C LEU A 192 -1.52 8.65 7.06
N TYR A 193 -2.36 9.50 6.47
CA TYR A 193 -1.96 10.77 5.89
C TYR A 193 -1.53 11.79 6.96
N HIS A 194 -2.32 11.90 8.04
CA HIS A 194 -2.01 12.84 9.11
C HIS A 194 -0.86 12.36 10.01
N ASN A 195 -0.70 11.04 10.17
CA ASN A 195 0.30 10.43 11.03
C ASN A 195 1.25 9.54 10.21
N PRO A 196 2.27 10.10 9.55
CA PRO A 196 3.18 9.33 8.72
C PRO A 196 4.00 8.30 9.52
N VAL A 197 4.16 8.49 10.83
CA VAL A 197 4.79 7.50 11.73
C VAL A 197 4.03 6.15 11.74
N LEU A 198 2.73 6.17 11.46
CA LEU A 198 1.91 4.95 11.38
C LEU A 198 2.27 4.08 10.16
N GLN A 199 3.06 4.58 9.21
CA GLN A 199 3.52 3.76 8.08
C GLN A 199 4.45 2.64 8.50
N GLY A 200 5.31 2.88 9.50
CA GLY A 200 6.14 1.81 10.08
C GLY A 200 5.27 0.73 10.75
N ARG A 201 4.16 1.13 11.37
CA ARG A 201 3.18 0.17 11.87
C ARG A 201 2.47 -0.54 10.74
N LEU A 202 2.02 0.18 9.71
CA LEU A 202 1.38 -0.40 8.53
C LEU A 202 2.23 -1.50 7.88
N SER A 203 3.55 -1.29 7.75
CA SER A 203 4.47 -2.31 7.23
C SER A 203 4.61 -3.53 8.14
N ASN A 204 4.36 -3.38 9.44
CA ASN A 204 4.41 -4.45 10.44
C ASN A 204 3.07 -5.17 10.61
N TYR A 205 2.01 -4.77 9.90
CA TYR A 205 0.72 -5.44 9.98
C TYR A 205 0.83 -6.87 9.41
N PRO A 206 0.39 -7.92 10.13
CA PRO A 206 0.68 -9.31 9.75
C PRO A 206 0.25 -9.71 8.35
N TYR A 207 -0.85 -9.16 7.86
CA TYR A 207 -1.34 -9.39 6.50
C TYR A 207 -0.47 -8.73 5.42
N PHE A 208 0.19 -7.61 5.73
CA PHE A 208 1.04 -6.88 4.80
C PHE A 208 2.49 -7.36 4.79
N LEU A 209 2.88 -8.27 5.68
CA LEU A 209 4.24 -8.81 5.75
C LEU A 209 4.65 -9.53 4.45
N SER A 210 3.73 -10.28 3.83
CA SER A 210 3.96 -10.91 2.52
C SER A 210 4.01 -9.89 1.38
N LEU A 211 3.13 -8.88 1.41
CA LEU A 211 3.11 -7.80 0.42
C LEU A 211 4.41 -6.99 0.45
N GLY A 212 4.95 -6.69 1.63
CA GLY A 212 6.21 -5.98 1.81
C GLY A 212 7.43 -6.71 1.25
N GLN A 213 7.34 -8.02 0.97
CA GLN A 213 8.40 -8.75 0.28
C GLN A 213 8.34 -8.66 -1.24
N ARG A 214 7.22 -8.20 -1.82
CA ARG A 214 7.13 -7.99 -3.28
C ARG A 214 8.06 -6.84 -3.69
N THR A 215 8.68 -6.98 -4.86
CA THR A 215 9.65 -6.01 -5.39
C THR A 215 9.08 -4.61 -5.51
N GLU A 216 7.79 -4.49 -5.85
CA GLU A 216 7.08 -3.22 -6.00
C GLU A 216 7.06 -2.39 -4.72
N PHE A 217 6.88 -3.04 -3.56
CA PHE A 217 6.86 -2.36 -2.26
C PHE A 217 8.27 -2.10 -1.72
N GLN A 218 9.24 -2.96 -2.02
CA GLN A 218 10.64 -2.75 -1.64
C GLN A 218 11.24 -1.55 -2.38
N GLU A 219 11.00 -1.45 -3.69
CA GLU A 219 11.45 -0.33 -4.50
C GLU A 219 10.77 0.98 -4.09
N MET A 220 9.49 0.91 -3.68
CA MET A 220 8.77 2.07 -3.15
C MET A 220 9.34 2.55 -1.83
N GLY A 221 9.74 1.64 -0.93
CA GLY A 221 10.38 2.02 0.34
C GLY A 221 11.81 2.56 0.18
N ALA A 222 12.52 2.15 -0.88
CA ALA A 222 13.86 2.65 -1.21
C ALA A 222 13.84 4.01 -1.94
N ASP A 223 12.69 4.43 -2.46
CA ASP A 223 12.53 5.66 -3.23
C ASP A 223 12.49 6.88 -2.32
N LYS A 224 13.58 7.66 -2.35
CA LYS A 224 13.71 8.86 -1.51
C LYS A 224 12.68 9.93 -1.88
N GLU A 225 12.41 10.12 -3.17
CA GLU A 225 11.45 11.13 -3.64
C GLU A 225 10.04 10.79 -3.16
N TYR A 226 9.66 9.52 -3.26
CA TYR A 226 8.38 9.05 -2.77
C TYR A 226 8.24 9.18 -1.24
N ASN A 227 9.29 8.81 -0.50
CA ASN A 227 9.31 8.98 0.95
C ASN A 227 9.17 10.46 1.33
N ASP A 228 9.90 11.37 0.67
CA ASP A 228 9.82 12.80 0.93
C ASP A 228 8.40 13.35 0.65
N LEU A 229 7.71 12.87 -0.39
CA LEU A 229 6.30 13.24 -0.67
C LEU A 229 5.36 12.78 0.45
N ILE A 230 5.55 11.57 0.93
CA ILE A 230 4.69 10.96 1.95
C ILE A 230 4.94 11.58 3.33
N PHE A 231 6.19 11.65 3.78
CA PHE A 231 6.56 12.23 5.08
C PHE A 231 6.39 13.76 5.09
N GLY A 232 6.58 14.40 3.93
CA GLY A 232 6.37 15.83 3.73
C GLY A 232 4.89 16.24 3.61
N LYS A 233 3.93 15.31 3.76
CA LYS A 233 2.49 15.57 3.64
C LYS A 233 2.12 16.28 2.33
N ALA A 234 2.75 15.88 1.22
CA ALA A 234 2.43 16.42 -0.08
C ALA A 234 0.95 16.17 -0.42
N SER A 235 0.41 16.94 -1.36
CA SER A 235 -0.98 16.76 -1.79
C SER A 235 -1.23 15.33 -2.28
N VAL A 236 -2.40 14.77 -1.97
CA VAL A 236 -2.82 13.43 -2.41
C VAL A 236 -2.68 13.23 -3.90
N LYS A 237 -2.92 14.31 -4.66
CA LYS A 237 -2.74 14.32 -6.11
C LYS A 237 -1.29 13.99 -6.48
N ALA A 238 -0.31 14.64 -5.86
CA ALA A 238 1.10 14.38 -6.12
C ALA A 238 1.51 12.94 -5.76
N ILE A 239 0.97 12.40 -4.66
CA ILE A 239 1.19 11.00 -4.26
C ILE A 239 0.59 10.05 -5.30
N ILE A 240 -0.67 10.28 -5.72
CA ILE A 240 -1.34 9.43 -6.72
C ILE A 240 -0.65 9.50 -8.09
N GLU A 241 -0.20 10.68 -8.51
CA GLU A 241 0.47 10.87 -9.81
C GLU A 241 1.89 10.27 -9.83
N HIS A 242 2.45 9.91 -8.68
CA HIS A 242 3.78 9.32 -8.62
C HIS A 242 3.83 7.95 -9.33
N PRO A 243 4.89 7.65 -10.12
CA PRO A 243 5.01 6.40 -10.87
C PRO A 243 4.87 5.13 -10.00
N ARG A 244 5.36 5.17 -8.75
CA ARG A 244 5.27 4.04 -7.81
C ARG A 244 3.82 3.73 -7.42
N THR A 245 3.03 4.75 -7.10
CA THR A 245 1.62 4.59 -6.76
C THR A 245 0.82 4.14 -7.97
N GLN A 246 1.13 4.67 -9.16
CA GLN A 246 0.52 4.19 -10.42
C GLN A 246 0.85 2.73 -10.73
N GLY A 247 2.06 2.26 -10.40
CA GLY A 247 2.44 0.85 -10.53
C GLY A 247 1.55 -0.08 -9.70
N ILE A 248 1.29 0.29 -8.44
CA ILE A 248 0.43 -0.47 -7.52
C ILE A 248 -1.04 -0.41 -7.97
N LEU A 249 -1.56 0.78 -8.26
CA LEU A 249 -2.92 0.95 -8.79
C LEU A 249 -3.09 0.25 -10.14
N GLY A 250 -1.99 0.08 -10.88
CA GLY A 250 -1.94 -0.60 -12.16
C GLY A 250 -2.10 -2.11 -12.07
N ASN A 251 -1.79 -2.72 -10.91
CA ASN A 251 -1.72 -4.15 -10.70
C ASN A 251 -2.98 -4.68 -10.00
N ALA A 252 -3.81 -5.39 -10.75
CA ALA A 252 -5.08 -5.93 -10.26
C ALA A 252 -4.89 -7.00 -9.15
N GLU A 253 -3.78 -7.73 -9.16
CA GLU A 253 -3.49 -8.76 -8.16
C GLU A 253 -3.23 -8.12 -6.79
N ILE A 254 -2.36 -7.11 -6.75
CA ILE A 254 -2.04 -6.37 -5.53
C ILE A 254 -3.29 -5.66 -4.99
N LEU A 255 -4.09 -5.06 -5.87
CA LEU A 255 -5.34 -4.41 -5.47
C LEU A 255 -6.34 -5.40 -4.84
N ASN A 256 -6.51 -6.59 -5.41
CA ASN A 256 -7.41 -7.60 -4.86
C ASN A 256 -6.93 -8.09 -3.48
N GLU A 257 -5.61 -8.22 -3.29
CA GLU A 257 -5.03 -8.58 -1.99
C GLU A 257 -5.26 -7.46 -0.95
N ILE A 258 -5.09 -6.19 -1.32
CA ILE A 258 -5.37 -5.04 -0.43
C ILE A 258 -6.86 -4.92 -0.08
N ILE A 259 -7.76 -5.19 -1.03
CA ILE A 259 -9.22 -5.16 -0.78
C ILE A 259 -9.66 -6.27 0.18
N GLY A 260 -8.96 -7.41 0.20
CA GLY A 260 -9.26 -8.54 1.08
C GLY A 260 -8.96 -8.29 2.56
N VAL A 261 -8.36 -7.15 2.90
CA VAL A 261 -7.98 -6.80 4.27
C VAL A 261 -9.21 -6.49 5.12
N ASP A 262 -9.22 -6.99 6.35
CA ASP A 262 -10.18 -6.56 7.36
C ASP A 262 -9.83 -5.13 7.83
N LEU A 263 -10.59 -4.16 7.31
CA LEU A 263 -10.37 -2.74 7.60
C LEU A 263 -10.59 -2.41 9.08
N LYS A 264 -11.44 -3.15 9.80
CA LYS A 264 -11.71 -2.90 11.21
C LYS A 264 -10.53 -3.33 12.08
N ASP A 265 -9.96 -4.50 11.78
CA ASP A 265 -8.77 -4.99 12.46
C ASP A 265 -7.56 -4.11 12.14
N LEU A 266 -7.36 -3.74 10.87
CA LEU A 266 -6.28 -2.86 10.44
C LEU A 266 -6.33 -1.51 11.17
N ARG A 267 -7.51 -0.89 11.29
CA ARG A 267 -7.65 0.37 12.03
C ARG A 267 -7.25 0.19 13.51
N THR A 268 -7.75 -0.87 14.15
CA THR A 268 -7.43 -1.17 15.55
C THR A 268 -5.92 -1.39 15.74
N PHE A 269 -5.27 -2.05 14.79
CA PHE A 269 -3.83 -2.26 14.79
C PHE A 269 -3.04 -0.96 14.60
N LEU A 270 -3.47 -0.07 13.70
CA LEU A 270 -2.80 1.23 13.52
C LEU A 270 -2.87 2.09 14.79
N GLU A 271 -4.02 2.07 15.48
CA GLU A 271 -4.24 2.83 16.72
C GLU A 271 -3.48 2.20 17.90
N THR A 272 -3.58 0.88 18.10
CA THR A 272 -3.12 0.19 19.32
C THR A 272 -1.81 -0.59 19.18
N GLY A 273 -1.35 -0.85 17.95
CA GLY A 273 -0.23 -1.74 17.65
C GLY A 273 -0.54 -3.23 17.84
N LYS A 274 -1.78 -3.60 18.17
CA LYS A 274 -2.19 -5.00 18.39
C LYS A 274 -3.38 -5.35 17.49
N SER A 275 -3.32 -6.52 16.88
CA SER A 275 -4.40 -7.05 16.04
C SER A 275 -5.20 -8.07 16.85
N PRO A 276 -6.47 -7.81 17.18
CA PRO A 276 -7.36 -8.81 17.77
C PRO A 276 -7.48 -10.08 16.93
N LYS A 277 -7.44 -9.96 15.60
CA LYS A 277 -7.59 -11.10 14.68
C LYS A 277 -6.38 -12.03 14.67
N TYR A 278 -5.18 -11.48 14.77
CA TYR A 278 -3.92 -12.22 14.74
C TYR A 278 -3.29 -12.40 16.12
N ALA A 279 -4.05 -12.16 17.20
CA ALA A 279 -3.57 -12.28 18.58
C ALA A 279 -3.09 -13.69 18.92
N ASP A 280 -3.71 -14.72 18.33
CA ASP A 280 -3.38 -16.13 18.56
C ASP A 280 -2.14 -16.61 17.81
N GLU A 281 -1.64 -15.83 16.85
CA GLU A 281 -0.48 -16.16 16.01
C GLU A 281 0.76 -15.35 16.44
N HIS A 282 1.36 -15.75 17.55
CA HIS A 282 2.47 -15.01 18.18
C HIS A 282 3.74 -14.94 17.32
N LEU A 283 3.97 -15.92 16.43
CA LEU A 283 5.14 -15.99 15.56
C LEU A 283 5.18 -14.90 14.47
N LEU A 284 4.04 -14.30 14.08
CA LEU A 284 4.00 -13.36 12.96
C LEU A 284 4.80 -12.08 13.25
N GLY A 285 5.59 -11.63 12.27
CA GLY A 285 6.36 -10.37 12.35
C GLY A 285 7.85 -10.52 12.07
N PHE A 286 8.60 -9.46 12.38
CA PHE A 286 10.05 -9.39 12.26
C PHE A 286 10.72 -9.80 13.57
N TRP A 287 11.73 -10.64 13.46
CA TRP A 287 12.49 -11.19 14.58
C TRP A 287 13.97 -10.97 14.33
N THR A 288 14.65 -10.24 15.21
CA THR A 288 16.09 -9.98 15.12
C THR A 288 16.84 -10.84 16.11
N LEU A 289 17.91 -11.51 15.67
CA LEU A 289 18.76 -12.31 16.54
C LEU A 289 19.40 -11.43 17.62
N ASP A 290 19.18 -11.76 18.89
CA ASP A 290 19.87 -11.14 20.01
C ASP A 290 21.06 -12.00 20.43
N LYS A 291 22.23 -11.54 20.01
CA LYS A 291 23.53 -12.15 20.29
C LYS A 291 23.85 -12.18 21.78
N GLU A 292 23.44 -11.15 22.53
CA GLU A 292 23.71 -11.05 23.97
C GLU A 292 22.81 -11.99 24.75
N ALA A 293 21.53 -12.10 24.40
CA ALA A 293 20.61 -13.05 25.03
C ALA A 293 21.05 -14.51 24.83
N VAL A 294 21.54 -14.86 23.62
CA VAL A 294 22.12 -16.19 23.36
C VAL A 294 23.32 -16.47 24.27
N LEU A 295 24.23 -15.50 24.44
CA LEU A 295 25.38 -15.61 25.34
C LEU A 295 24.97 -15.78 26.81
N VAL A 296 23.98 -15.02 27.27
CA VAL A 296 23.45 -15.10 28.63
C VAL A 296 22.80 -16.46 28.87
N HIS A 297 22.06 -16.98 27.89
CA HIS A 297 21.42 -18.29 27.99
C HIS A 297 22.47 -19.41 28.05
N GLU A 298 23.46 -19.42 27.16
CA GLU A 298 24.55 -20.41 27.17
C GLU A 298 25.33 -20.42 28.49
N ARG A 299 25.54 -19.24 29.10
CA ARG A 299 26.18 -19.14 30.43
C ARG A 299 25.31 -19.73 31.54
N LYS A 300 23.97 -19.62 31.44
CA LYS A 300 23.04 -20.18 32.42
C LYS A 300 22.90 -21.71 32.28
N THR A 301 22.92 -22.24 31.07
CA THR A 301 22.83 -23.69 30.83
C THR A 301 24.15 -24.42 31.09
N LYS A 302 25.30 -23.74 30.99
CA LYS A 302 26.63 -24.31 31.29
C LYS A 302 27.36 -23.50 32.37
N PRO A 303 27.03 -23.67 33.66
CA PRO A 303 27.67 -22.93 34.74
C PRO A 303 29.17 -23.24 34.93
N ASP A 304 29.64 -24.42 34.49
CA ASP A 304 31.05 -24.87 34.62
C ASP A 304 31.95 -24.50 33.42
N ILE A 305 31.50 -23.60 32.55
CA ILE A 305 32.23 -23.24 31.33
C ILE A 305 33.54 -22.51 31.67
N LYS A 306 34.65 -22.89 31.04
CA LYS A 306 35.95 -22.27 31.30
C LYS A 306 36.01 -20.87 30.66
N SER A 307 36.74 -19.93 31.27
CA SER A 307 36.88 -18.55 30.78
C SER A 307 37.39 -18.46 29.32
N VAL A 308 38.25 -19.40 28.92
CA VAL A 308 38.77 -19.52 27.55
C VAL A 308 37.68 -19.94 26.56
N GLU A 309 36.80 -20.85 26.98
CA GLU A 309 35.67 -21.32 26.15
C GLU A 309 34.61 -20.20 26.00
N LEU A 310 34.34 -19.44 27.05
CA LEU A 310 33.47 -18.25 26.97
C LEU A 310 34.04 -17.16 26.05
N ALA A 311 35.34 -16.90 26.11
CA ALA A 311 35.99 -15.93 25.22
C ALA A 311 35.90 -16.39 23.76
N SER A 312 36.05 -17.70 23.50
CA SER A 312 35.87 -18.26 22.16
C SER A 312 34.42 -18.18 21.68
N LEU A 313 33.45 -18.47 22.55
CA LEU A 313 32.02 -18.40 22.25
C LEU A 313 31.59 -16.97 21.92
N ARG A 314 32.02 -15.99 22.73
CA ARG A 314 31.78 -14.56 22.50
C ARG A 314 32.36 -14.12 21.17
N LYS A 315 33.61 -14.49 20.88
CA LYS A 315 34.25 -14.18 19.59
C LYS A 315 33.47 -14.77 18.42
N THR A 316 32.93 -15.97 18.57
CA THR A 316 32.19 -16.63 17.48
C THR A 316 30.79 -16.00 17.27
N ILE A 317 30.11 -15.59 18.35
CA ILE A 317 28.82 -14.90 18.30
C ILE A 317 28.98 -13.47 17.75
N ASP A 318 30.04 -12.75 18.12
CA ASP A 318 30.35 -11.43 17.57
C ASP A 318 30.62 -11.49 16.07
N THR A 319 31.22 -12.58 15.58
CA THR A 319 31.42 -12.82 14.13
C THR A 319 30.17 -13.30 13.38
N MET A 320 29.06 -13.60 14.07
CA MET A 320 27.82 -13.94 13.37
C MET A 320 27.25 -12.72 12.66
N PRO A 321 26.71 -12.85 11.43
CA PRO A 321 25.95 -11.78 10.81
C PRO A 321 24.67 -11.50 11.60
N ASN A 322 24.11 -10.30 11.47
CA ASN A 322 22.83 -9.99 12.07
C ASN A 322 21.73 -10.69 11.28
N ILE A 323 21.04 -11.65 11.91
CA ILE A 323 19.99 -12.44 11.29
C ILE A 323 18.64 -11.84 11.63
N THR A 324 17.85 -11.51 10.62
CA THR A 324 16.45 -11.11 10.74
C THR A 324 15.56 -12.19 10.12
N LEU A 325 14.64 -12.74 10.91
CA LEU A 325 13.64 -13.70 10.49
C LEU A 325 12.29 -12.99 10.36
N LEU A 326 11.65 -13.12 9.19
CA LEU A 326 10.31 -12.63 8.93
C LEU A 326 9.37 -13.82 8.82
N ALA A 327 8.37 -13.92 9.69
CA ALA A 327 7.32 -14.92 9.57
C ALA A 327 6.03 -14.29 9.01
N THR A 328 5.53 -14.85 7.91
CA THR A 328 4.34 -14.37 7.18
C THR A 328 3.15 -15.29 7.41
N LEU A 329 1.94 -14.79 7.14
CA LEU A 329 0.67 -15.54 7.27
C LEU A 329 0.58 -16.78 6.35
N ASN A 330 1.38 -16.83 5.29
CA ASN A 330 1.38 -17.91 4.30
C ASN A 330 2.21 -19.12 4.74
N ASN A 331 2.48 -19.28 6.04
CA ASN A 331 3.38 -20.31 6.58
C ASN A 331 4.81 -20.23 6.02
N LYS A 332 5.23 -19.06 5.51
CA LYS A 332 6.58 -18.84 4.98
C LYS A 332 7.40 -17.99 5.93
N THR A 333 8.67 -18.34 6.07
CA THR A 333 9.67 -17.55 6.78
C THR A 333 10.75 -17.06 5.83
N HIS A 334 11.11 -15.78 5.88
CA HIS A 334 12.24 -15.23 5.14
C HIS A 334 13.37 -14.89 6.10
N VAL A 335 14.55 -15.48 5.91
CA VAL A 335 15.73 -15.22 6.75
C VAL A 335 16.72 -14.37 5.97
N LYS A 336 16.91 -13.12 6.42
CA LYS A 336 17.92 -12.20 5.89
C LYS A 336 19.10 -12.11 6.85
N SER A 337 20.30 -12.30 6.32
CA SER A 337 21.55 -12.18 7.06
C SER A 337 22.25 -10.90 6.59
N SER A 338 22.32 -9.87 7.43
CA SER A 338 23.07 -8.64 7.13
C SER A 338 24.46 -8.72 7.76
N GLY A 339 25.49 -8.68 6.91
CA GLY A 339 26.90 -8.68 7.34
C GLY A 339 27.76 -9.82 6.78
N GLY A 340 27.22 -10.73 5.97
CA GLY A 340 28.06 -11.61 5.15
C GLY A 340 28.48 -10.89 3.89
N ALA A 341 29.80 -10.71 3.67
CA ALA A 341 30.30 -10.43 2.33
C ALA A 341 29.65 -11.43 1.34
N PRO A 342 29.26 -11.00 0.12
CA PRO A 342 28.72 -11.93 -0.87
C PRO A 342 29.63 -13.15 -0.96
N PRO A 343 29.08 -14.37 -1.04
CA PRO A 343 29.91 -15.56 -1.19
C PRO A 343 30.87 -15.30 -2.34
N PRO A 344 32.20 -15.46 -2.15
CA PRO A 344 33.12 -15.29 -3.26
C PRO A 344 32.67 -16.26 -4.33
N THR A 345 32.14 -15.72 -5.43
CA THR A 345 32.01 -16.45 -6.69
C THR A 345 33.34 -17.13 -6.88
N ALA A 346 33.33 -18.47 -7.00
CA ALA A 346 34.52 -19.27 -7.21
C ALA A 346 35.23 -18.78 -8.48
N THR A 347 36.06 -17.76 -8.29
CA THR A 347 36.97 -17.25 -9.28
C THR A 347 38.20 -18.07 -9.01
N THR A 348 38.49 -18.98 -9.92
CA THR A 348 39.78 -19.64 -10.00
C THR A 348 40.83 -18.55 -10.12
N VAL A 349 41.37 -18.09 -8.99
CA VAL A 349 42.54 -17.23 -8.98
C VAL A 349 43.71 -18.16 -9.28
N VAL A 350 44.03 -18.28 -10.56
CA VAL A 350 45.38 -18.66 -10.98
C VAL A 350 46.29 -17.55 -10.46
N VAL A 351 47.04 -17.84 -9.40
CA VAL A 351 48.10 -16.94 -8.94
C VAL A 351 49.18 -16.95 -10.01
N GLN A 352 49.12 -15.98 -10.91
CA GLN A 352 50.17 -15.68 -11.86
C GLN A 352 51.26 -14.95 -11.08
N VAL A 353 52.35 -15.66 -10.76
CA VAL A 353 53.54 -15.06 -10.15
C VAL A 353 54.10 -14.02 -11.13
N PRO A 354 54.21 -12.74 -10.76
CA PRO A 354 54.85 -11.75 -11.63
C PRO A 354 56.32 -12.12 -11.84
N PRO A 355 56.87 -12.03 -13.07
CA PRO A 355 58.32 -12.13 -13.23
C PRO A 355 58.97 -10.98 -12.48
N VAL A 356 59.84 -11.32 -11.53
CA VAL A 356 60.72 -10.35 -10.86
C VAL A 356 61.59 -9.70 -11.93
N SER A 357 61.34 -8.42 -12.20
CA SER A 357 62.23 -7.57 -12.98
C SER A 357 63.55 -7.46 -12.24
N GLN A 358 64.56 -8.21 -12.69
CA GLN A 358 65.94 -7.99 -12.29
C GLN A 358 66.41 -6.66 -12.89
N GLN A 359 66.26 -5.58 -12.13
CA GLN A 359 66.93 -4.32 -12.39
C GLN A 359 68.43 -4.56 -12.18
N ARG A 360 69.14 -4.82 -13.27
CA ARG A 360 70.60 -4.87 -13.33
C ARG A 360 71.14 -3.49 -12.99
N ASP A 361 71.67 -3.34 -11.78
CA ASP A 361 72.50 -2.21 -11.43
C ASP A 361 73.87 -2.42 -12.09
N ASN A 362 74.13 -1.60 -13.11
CA ASN A 362 75.16 -1.84 -14.13
C ASN A 362 76.43 -1.04 -13.80
N ARG A 363 76.91 -1.15 -12.56
CA ARG A 363 78.20 -0.58 -12.13
C ARG A 363 78.89 -1.56 -11.20
N VAL A 364 80.16 -1.82 -11.50
CA VAL A 364 81.09 -2.70 -10.78
C VAL A 364 81.04 -4.18 -11.22
N THR A 365 81.63 -4.48 -12.37
CA THR A 365 82.47 -5.68 -12.59
C THR A 365 83.17 -5.57 -13.95
N SER A 366 84.03 -4.57 -14.08
CA SER A 366 85.06 -4.52 -15.11
C SER A 366 86.39 -4.81 -14.44
N ARG A 367 86.67 -6.09 -14.15
CA ARG A 367 88.00 -6.67 -13.88
C ARG A 367 87.81 -8.10 -13.40
N TYR A 368 88.49 -9.02 -14.09
CA TYR A 368 88.61 -10.46 -13.84
C TYR A 368 87.55 -11.37 -14.51
N GLY A 369 88.07 -12.33 -15.29
CA GLY A 369 87.35 -13.20 -16.23
C GLY A 369 86.75 -14.47 -15.62
N PRO A 370 86.33 -15.44 -16.46
CA PRO A 370 85.40 -16.48 -16.07
C PRO A 370 86.10 -17.65 -15.36
N LEU A 371 85.53 -18.10 -14.23
CA LEU A 371 85.84 -19.38 -13.60
C LEU A 371 84.58 -20.23 -13.40
N ALA A 372 84.81 -21.53 -13.38
CA ALA A 372 83.90 -22.59 -13.75
C ALA A 372 82.92 -23.06 -12.65
N ARG A 373 81.83 -23.64 -13.14
CA ARG A 373 81.03 -24.78 -12.62
C ARG A 373 81.36 -25.29 -11.19
N GLY A 374 80.37 -25.21 -10.30
CA GLY A 374 80.29 -25.96 -9.05
C GLY A 374 78.85 -26.06 -8.54
N GLN A 375 78.36 -27.28 -8.33
CA GLN A 375 77.03 -27.59 -7.80
C GLN A 375 76.89 -27.18 -6.33
N GLN A 376 75.70 -26.71 -5.92
CA GLN A 376 75.27 -26.81 -4.53
C GLN A 376 73.76 -27.03 -4.44
N ARG A 377 73.38 -28.16 -3.84
CA ARG A 377 72.00 -28.56 -3.52
C ARG A 377 71.55 -27.85 -2.24
N THR A 378 70.39 -27.20 -2.26
CA THR A 378 69.65 -26.78 -1.06
C THR A 378 68.42 -27.67 -0.86
N PRO A 379 68.16 -28.19 0.36
CA PRO A 379 66.97 -28.98 0.67
C PRO A 379 65.73 -28.07 0.85
N PRO A 380 64.51 -28.51 0.49
CA PRO A 380 63.30 -27.75 0.77
C PRO A 380 62.83 -27.91 2.24
N PRO A 381 62.15 -26.88 2.79
CA PRO A 381 61.84 -26.73 4.21
C PRO A 381 60.70 -27.63 4.71
N THR A 382 60.82 -28.05 5.98
CA THR A 382 59.79 -28.76 6.74
C THR A 382 58.68 -27.79 7.17
N THR A 383 57.47 -27.99 6.66
CA THR A 383 56.26 -27.29 7.13
C THR A 383 55.73 -27.99 8.38
N ILE A 384 55.76 -27.33 9.53
CA ILE A 384 55.01 -27.75 10.72
C ILE A 384 53.60 -27.18 10.60
N VAL A 385 52.61 -28.06 10.40
CA VAL A 385 51.19 -27.71 10.46
C VAL A 385 50.75 -27.75 11.93
N VAL A 386 50.56 -26.58 12.54
CA VAL A 386 49.83 -26.48 13.82
C VAL A 386 48.35 -26.41 13.48
N ALA A 387 47.61 -27.48 13.76
CA ALA A 387 46.17 -27.52 13.61
C ALA A 387 45.51 -26.56 14.62
N ALA A 388 44.80 -25.56 14.12
CA ALA A 388 43.88 -24.78 14.94
C ALA A 388 42.77 -25.70 15.47
N PRO A 389 42.33 -25.56 16.74
CA PRO A 389 41.22 -26.34 17.26
C PRO A 389 39.94 -26.07 16.44
N PRO A 390 39.07 -27.08 16.26
CA PRO A 390 37.89 -26.97 15.41
C PRO A 390 36.92 -25.94 15.99
N THR A 391 36.75 -24.83 15.28
CA THR A 391 35.64 -23.90 15.48
C THR A 391 34.33 -24.67 15.24
N PRO A 392 33.36 -24.70 16.17
CA PRO A 392 32.09 -25.34 15.89
C PRO A 392 31.41 -24.64 14.70
N PRO A 393 30.87 -25.38 13.72
CA PRO A 393 30.19 -24.77 12.60
C PRO A 393 28.89 -24.15 13.12
N ILE A 394 28.87 -22.83 13.21
CA ILE A 394 27.61 -22.11 13.35
C ILE A 394 26.93 -22.17 11.99
N THR A 395 25.78 -22.82 11.97
CA THR A 395 24.87 -22.89 10.83
C THR A 395 24.48 -21.46 10.43
N GLN A 396 24.97 -20.98 9.29
CA GLN A 396 24.59 -19.67 8.76
C GLN A 396 23.20 -19.79 8.13
N LEU A 397 22.16 -19.29 8.80
CA LEU A 397 20.79 -19.33 8.28
C LEU A 397 20.61 -18.22 7.23
N ALA A 398 20.18 -18.59 6.03
CA ALA A 398 19.87 -17.65 4.96
C ALA A 398 18.92 -18.31 3.94
N GLY A 399 17.86 -17.59 3.55
CA GLY A 399 16.92 -18.02 2.52
C GLY A 399 15.47 -18.16 3.00
N ASP A 400 14.65 -18.75 2.14
CA ASP A 400 13.21 -18.93 2.35
C ASP A 400 12.92 -20.29 2.99
N GLY A 401 12.10 -20.28 4.03
CA GLY A 401 11.69 -21.44 4.80
C GLY A 401 10.19 -21.51 5.01
N GLU A 402 9.74 -22.54 5.71
CA GLU A 402 8.33 -22.75 6.06
C GLU A 402 8.16 -22.90 7.57
N TRP A 403 6.99 -22.54 8.09
CA TRP A 403 6.64 -22.75 9.49
C TRP A 403 5.27 -23.41 9.64
N LYS A 404 5.11 -24.24 10.66
CA LYS A 404 3.84 -24.87 11.03
C LYS A 404 3.63 -24.79 12.53
N ARG A 405 2.39 -24.51 12.95
CA ARG A 405 2.00 -24.57 14.36
C ARG A 405 1.86 -26.04 14.78
N ILE A 406 2.54 -26.43 15.86
CA ILE A 406 2.47 -27.80 16.40
C ILE A 406 1.37 -27.90 17.46
N GLU A 407 1.23 -26.89 18.32
CA GLU A 407 0.24 -26.86 19.40
C GLU A 407 -0.38 -25.47 19.62
N ALA A 408 -1.49 -25.41 20.37
CA ALA A 408 -2.15 -24.16 20.76
C ALA A 408 -1.27 -23.26 21.66
N SER A 409 -0.22 -23.82 22.29
CA SER A 409 0.61 -23.25 23.36
C SER A 409 1.78 -22.36 22.92
N GLY A 410 1.88 -21.97 21.63
CA GLY A 410 2.96 -21.12 21.13
C GLY A 410 4.20 -21.89 20.65
N GLU A 411 4.04 -23.17 20.31
CA GLU A 411 5.08 -24.02 19.73
C GLU A 411 4.93 -24.16 18.21
N TYR A 412 6.06 -24.03 17.52
CA TYR A 412 6.17 -23.96 16.07
C TYR A 412 7.26 -24.89 15.55
N GLN A 413 7.04 -25.50 14.40
CA GLN A 413 8.07 -26.18 13.62
C GLN A 413 8.51 -25.25 12.51
N LEU A 414 9.81 -24.99 12.40
CA LEU A 414 10.43 -24.14 11.39
C LEU A 414 11.34 -24.98 10.50
N VAL A 415 11.17 -24.88 9.20
CA VAL A 415 12.04 -25.49 8.19
C VAL A 415 12.85 -24.35 7.58
N LEU A 416 14.10 -24.19 8.02
CA LEU A 416 14.96 -23.08 7.60
C LEU A 416 16.15 -23.62 6.79
N PRO A 417 16.46 -23.05 5.61
CA PRO A 417 17.65 -23.41 4.87
C PRO A 417 18.92 -22.87 5.53
N ASN A 418 19.97 -23.70 5.55
CA ASN A 418 21.34 -23.27 5.84
C ASN A 418 21.94 -22.56 4.61
N SER A 419 23.10 -21.90 4.74
CA SER A 419 23.84 -21.22 3.67
C SER A 419 24.23 -22.13 2.48
N LEU A 420 24.10 -23.45 2.65
CA LEU A 420 24.29 -24.47 1.62
C LEU A 420 22.98 -24.91 0.93
N GLY A 421 21.85 -24.29 1.24
CA GLY A 421 20.53 -24.60 0.68
C GLY A 421 19.88 -25.87 1.24
N THR A 422 20.45 -26.49 2.28
CA THR A 422 19.88 -27.66 2.94
C THR A 422 18.86 -27.25 4.00
N ASN A 423 17.65 -27.82 3.91
CA ASN A 423 16.57 -27.56 4.85
C ASN A 423 16.85 -28.23 6.20
N LEU A 424 16.90 -27.43 7.26
CA LEU A 424 17.04 -27.89 8.64
C LEU A 424 15.72 -27.68 9.37
N THR A 425 15.31 -28.67 10.15
CA THR A 425 14.13 -28.60 11.00
C THR A 425 14.52 -28.06 12.37
N TRP A 426 13.79 -27.05 12.81
CA TRP A 426 13.95 -26.37 14.08
C TRP A 426 12.62 -26.38 14.84
N SER A 427 12.67 -26.47 16.16
CA SER A 427 11.53 -26.22 17.04
C SER A 427 11.62 -24.82 17.61
N GLY A 428 10.57 -24.02 17.40
CA GLY A 428 10.43 -22.66 17.88
C GLY A 428 9.42 -22.59 19.02
N ARG A 429 9.76 -21.97 20.15
CA ARG A 429 8.79 -21.60 21.19
C ARG A 429 8.78 -20.09 21.33
N VAL A 430 7.61 -19.48 21.20
CA VAL A 430 7.44 -18.03 21.42
C VAL A 430 6.98 -17.80 22.85
N LYS A 431 7.70 -16.96 23.59
CA LYS A 431 7.30 -16.48 24.90
C LYS A 431 7.43 -14.95 24.91
N ASP A 432 6.30 -14.26 25.08
CA ASP A 432 6.22 -12.80 25.03
C ASP A 432 6.79 -12.22 23.71
N ASN A 433 7.94 -11.53 23.77
CA ASN A 433 8.64 -10.97 22.62
C ASN A 433 9.91 -11.74 22.23
N GLU A 434 10.14 -12.92 22.82
CA GLU A 434 11.31 -13.76 22.58
C GLU A 434 10.90 -15.05 21.85
N LEU A 435 11.60 -15.35 20.76
CA LEU A 435 11.47 -16.58 20.00
C LEU A 435 12.72 -17.43 20.25
N PHE A 436 12.50 -18.58 20.88
CA PHE A 436 13.52 -19.59 21.18
C PHE A 436 13.50 -20.64 20.08
N ILE A 437 14.56 -20.73 19.27
CA ILE A 437 14.66 -21.71 18.19
C ILE A 437 15.75 -22.73 18.53
N THR A 438 15.40 -24.01 18.57
CA THR A 438 16.32 -25.13 18.85
C THR A 438 16.41 -26.06 17.65
N GLU A 439 17.62 -26.44 17.22
CA GLU A 439 17.81 -27.39 16.12
C GLU A 439 17.37 -28.79 16.60
N THR A 440 16.49 -29.49 15.87
CA THR A 440 15.97 -30.80 16.35
C THR A 440 17.07 -31.86 16.55
N ASN A 441 18.21 -31.69 15.86
CA ASN A 441 19.35 -32.62 15.90
C ASN A 441 20.61 -32.06 16.59
N LYS A 442 20.61 -30.80 17.07
CA LYS A 442 21.76 -30.21 17.79
C LYS A 442 21.29 -29.32 18.94
N SER A 443 22.05 -29.29 20.03
CA SER A 443 21.82 -28.41 21.18
C SER A 443 22.19 -26.93 20.90
N GLN A 444 21.93 -26.42 19.69
CA GLN A 444 22.11 -25.01 19.35
C GLN A 444 20.79 -24.28 19.56
N LEU A 445 20.80 -23.31 20.47
CA LEU A 445 19.68 -22.41 20.75
C LEU A 445 19.96 -21.03 20.15
N LEU A 446 19.01 -20.51 19.38
CA LEU A 446 19.00 -19.13 18.91
C LEU A 446 17.83 -18.39 19.56
N ILE A 447 18.09 -17.17 20.04
CA ILE A 447 17.09 -16.32 20.67
C ILE A 447 16.91 -15.09 19.78
N PHE A 448 15.67 -14.87 19.35
CA PHE A 448 15.29 -13.71 18.56
C PHE A 448 14.32 -12.84 19.34
N TYR A 449 14.39 -11.53 19.13
CA TYR A 449 13.44 -10.56 19.67
C TYR A 449 12.55 -9.99 18.58
N LYS A 450 11.28 -9.80 18.92
CA LYS A 450 10.32 -9.18 18.01
C LYS A 450 10.61 -7.69 17.84
N THR A 451 10.82 -7.27 16.60
CA THR A 451 11.00 -5.86 16.23
C THR A 451 9.60 -5.22 16.17
N GLN A 452 9.39 -4.14 16.93
CA GLN A 452 8.10 -3.43 17.00
C GLN A 452 7.88 -2.49 15.82
#